data_AF-A0A0F9K8B3-F1
#
_entry.id   AF-A0A0F9K8B3-F1
#
_cell.length_a   1.000
_cell.length_b   1.000
_cell.length_c   1.000
_cell.angle_alpha   90.00
_cell.angle_beta   90.00
_cell.angle_gamma   90.00
#
_symmetry.space_group_name_H-M   'P 1'
#
loop_
_entity.id
_entity.type
_entity.pdbx_description
1 polymer ?
#
loop_
_entity_poly.entity_id
_entity_poly.type
_entity_poly.pdbx_seq_one_letter_code
_entity_poly.pdbx_strand_id
1 'polypeptide(L)'
;MVKIYLPTHQYAGPYPMPQNEREDLLQRMYNTRSLILGAEQMEIEELRDLVQAQEGKEKEGHYQKVMPMHKGAVRGSVEYIQAQGALREYAAWRRKKREAEGLVPKEA
;
A
#
# COMPACT_ATOMS: atom_id res chain seq x y z
N MET A 1 13.57 -7.60 -8.87
CA MET A 1 12.78 -6.74 -7.96
C MET A 1 11.30 -7.04 -8.23
N VAL A 2 10.63 -7.77 -7.33
CA VAL A 2 9.24 -8.19 -7.55
C VAL A 2 8.34 -7.00 -7.21
N LYS A 3 7.61 -6.47 -8.20
CA LYS A 3 6.61 -5.43 -7.97
C LYS A 3 5.39 -6.10 -7.35
N ILE A 4 5.25 -6.01 -6.04
CA ILE A 4 4.03 -6.40 -5.33
C ILE A 4 3.04 -5.27 -5.56
N TYR A 5 2.16 -5.45 -6.55
CA TYR A 5 1.02 -4.56 -6.72
C TYR A 5 0.04 -4.86 -5.58
N LEU A 6 0.07 -4.06 -4.50
CA LEU A 6 -1.05 -4.05 -3.57
C LEU A 6 -2.22 -3.36 -4.30
N PRO A 7 -3.35 -4.04 -4.52
CA PRO A 7 -4.50 -3.40 -5.11
C PRO A 7 -5.04 -2.36 -4.12
N THR A 8 -4.76 -1.08 -4.36
CA THR A 8 -5.28 0.06 -3.57
C THR A 8 -6.56 0.65 -4.17
N HIS A 9 -7.26 -0.11 -5.01
CA HIS A 9 -8.50 0.33 -5.68
C HIS A 9 -9.72 -0.03 -4.83
N GLN A 10 -10.84 0.70 -4.99
CA GLN A 10 -12.12 0.41 -4.34
C GLN A 10 -12.67 -1.01 -4.60
N TYR A 11 -12.08 -1.72 -5.57
CA TYR A 11 -12.40 -3.09 -5.97
C TYR A 11 -11.34 -4.13 -5.56
N ALA A 12 -10.48 -3.81 -4.59
CA ALA A 12 -9.37 -4.66 -4.17
C ALA A 12 -9.78 -5.90 -3.35
N GLY A 13 -11.08 -6.16 -3.17
CA GLY A 13 -11.56 -7.34 -2.46
C GLY A 13 -11.60 -8.59 -3.34
N PRO A 14 -11.75 -9.78 -2.74
CA PRO A 14 -11.91 -11.02 -3.49
C PRO A 14 -13.16 -11.01 -4.38
N TYR A 15 -14.24 -10.36 -3.92
CA TYR A 15 -15.50 -10.25 -4.66
C TYR A 15 -15.98 -8.80 -4.64
N PRO A 16 -15.44 -7.94 -5.51
CA PRO A 16 -15.80 -6.52 -5.54
C PRO A 16 -17.25 -6.26 -5.95
N MET A 17 -17.88 -7.22 -6.64
CA MET A 17 -19.29 -7.21 -7.02
C MET A 17 -19.89 -8.59 -6.72
N PRO A 18 -20.23 -8.87 -5.45
CA PRO A 18 -20.71 -10.19 -5.05
C PRO A 18 -22.04 -10.50 -5.75
N GLN A 19 -22.13 -11.68 -6.36
CA GLN A 19 -23.33 -12.17 -7.05
C GLN A 19 -24.19 -13.07 -6.15
N ASN A 20 -23.55 -13.72 -5.17
CA ASN A 20 -24.15 -14.74 -4.33
C ASN A 20 -23.94 -14.39 -2.85
N GLU A 21 -24.76 -14.98 -1.97
CA GLU A 21 -24.65 -14.76 -0.52
C GLU A 21 -23.26 -15.08 0.02
N ARG A 22 -22.67 -16.20 -0.43
CA ARG A 22 -21.30 -16.59 -0.05
C ARG A 22 -20.28 -15.51 -0.40
N GLU A 23 -20.37 -14.95 -1.60
CA GLU A 23 -19.45 -13.92 -2.08
C GLU A 23 -19.61 -12.62 -1.28
N ASP A 24 -20.85 -12.26 -0.92
CA ASP A 24 -21.14 -11.12 -0.06
C ASP A 24 -20.49 -11.28 1.32
N LEU A 25 -20.66 -12.47 1.94
CA LEU A 25 -20.07 -12.77 3.24
C LEU A 25 -18.54 -12.71 3.19
N LEU A 26 -17.91 -13.30 2.17
CA LEU A 26 -16.45 -13.25 1.99
C LEU A 26 -15.94 -11.82 1.76
N GLN A 27 -16.68 -11.02 0.98
CA GLN A 27 -16.33 -9.62 0.77
C GLN A 27 -16.45 -8.80 2.07
N ARG A 28 -17.45 -9.07 2.90
CA ARG A 28 -17.61 -8.44 4.23
C ARG A 28 -16.50 -8.85 5.19
N MET A 29 -16.09 -10.12 5.20
CA MET A 29 -14.92 -10.57 5.96
C MET A 29 -13.64 -9.87 5.49
N TYR A 30 -13.48 -9.67 4.19
CA TYR A 30 -12.35 -8.92 3.65
C TYR A 30 -12.36 -7.45 4.11
N ASN A 31 -13.52 -6.79 4.08
CA ASN A 31 -13.67 -5.40 4.51
C ASN A 31 -13.37 -5.20 6.01
N THR A 32 -13.69 -6.20 6.83
CA THR A 32 -13.35 -6.27 8.26
C THR A 32 -11.91 -6.74 8.51
N ARG A 33 -11.14 -7.06 7.45
CA ARG A 33 -9.77 -7.62 7.50
C ARG A 33 -9.67 -8.93 8.28
N SER A 34 -10.75 -9.70 8.28
CA SER A 34 -10.88 -10.96 9.01
C SER A 34 -10.98 -12.19 8.09
N LEU A 35 -10.80 -12.02 6.77
CA LEU A 35 -10.90 -13.11 5.80
C LEU A 35 -9.91 -14.24 6.13
N ILE A 36 -10.46 -15.44 6.34
CA ILE A 36 -9.70 -16.63 6.76
C ILE A 36 -9.39 -17.50 5.53
N LEU A 37 -8.23 -18.14 5.54
CA LEU A 37 -7.88 -19.17 4.56
C LEU A 37 -8.90 -20.32 4.62
N GLY A 38 -9.44 -20.72 3.47
CA GLY A 38 -10.44 -21.79 3.40
C GLY A 38 -11.89 -21.34 3.68
N ALA A 39 -12.13 -20.05 3.92
CA ALA A 39 -13.49 -19.54 4.14
C ALA A 39 -14.41 -19.77 2.94
N GLU A 40 -13.86 -19.86 1.72
CA GLU A 40 -14.63 -20.14 0.50
C GLU A 40 -15.33 -21.50 0.54
N GLN A 41 -14.76 -22.49 1.23
CA GLN A 41 -15.28 -23.86 1.33
C GLN A 41 -16.14 -24.10 2.59
N MET A 42 -16.29 -23.11 3.47
CA MET A 42 -17.08 -23.25 4.70
C MET A 42 -18.58 -23.36 4.44
N GLU A 43 -19.32 -23.91 5.39
CA GLU A 43 -20.78 -23.85 5.34
C GLU A 43 -21.28 -22.40 5.47
N ILE A 44 -22.37 -22.07 4.76
CA ILE A 44 -22.87 -20.69 4.69
C ILE A 44 -23.31 -20.19 6.07
N GLU A 45 -23.90 -21.06 6.89
CA GLU A 45 -24.33 -20.74 8.24
C GLU A 45 -23.13 -20.37 9.14
N GLU A 46 -22.05 -21.14 9.11
CA GLU A 46 -20.84 -20.86 9.87
C GLU A 46 -20.17 -19.56 9.43
N LEU A 47 -20.12 -19.32 8.11
CA LEU A 47 -19.63 -18.07 7.51
C LEU A 47 -20.42 -16.86 8.01
N ARG A 48 -21.74 -16.99 8.09
CA ARG A 48 -22.65 -15.93 8.54
C ARG A 48 -22.41 -15.59 10.01
N ASP A 49 -22.27 -16.59 10.87
CA ASP A 49 -22.02 -16.39 12.30
C ASP A 49 -20.67 -15.69 12.53
N LEU A 50 -19.63 -16.11 11.80
CA LEU A 50 -18.32 -15.48 11.87
C LEU A 50 -18.37 -14.01 11.41
N VAL A 51 -19.02 -13.72 10.29
CA VAL A 51 -19.18 -12.34 9.81
C VAL A 51 -19.88 -11.48 10.85
N GLN A 52 -21.00 -11.95 11.42
CA GLN A 52 -21.73 -11.20 12.44
C GLN A 52 -20.87 -10.94 13.70
N ALA A 53 -20.13 -11.95 14.17
CA ALA A 53 -19.26 -11.80 15.31
C ALA A 53 -18.14 -10.77 15.07
N GLN A 54 -17.55 -10.76 13.87
CA GLN A 54 -16.49 -9.81 13.51
C GLN A 54 -17.02 -8.38 13.34
N GLU A 55 -18.19 -8.23 12.72
CA GLU A 55 -18.85 -6.92 12.59
C GLU A 55 -19.31 -6.35 13.94
N GLY A 56 -19.74 -7.22 14.87
CA GLY A 56 -20.04 -6.84 16.24
C GLY A 56 -18.81 -6.24 16.94
N LYS A 57 -17.67 -6.93 16.84
CA LYS A 57 -16.39 -6.45 17.39
C LYS A 57 -15.89 -5.16 16.74
N GLU A 58 -16.12 -4.97 15.43
CA GLU A 58 -15.80 -3.72 14.75
C GLU A 58 -16.64 -2.55 15.29
N LYS A 59 -17.95 -2.76 15.50
CA LYS A 59 -18.86 -1.76 16.08
C LYS A 59 -18.51 -1.40 17.53
N GLU A 60 -18.05 -2.39 18.30
CA GLU A 60 -17.56 -2.21 19.66
C GLU A 60 -16.16 -1.52 19.72
N GLY A 61 -15.54 -1.27 18.57
CA GLY A 61 -14.27 -0.54 18.47
C GLY A 61 -13.04 -1.40 18.74
N HIS A 62 -13.17 -2.73 18.81
CA HIS A 62 -12.03 -3.64 19.05
C HIS A 62 -11.00 -3.60 17.92
N TYR A 63 -11.42 -3.25 16.71
CA TYR A 63 -10.56 -3.08 15.54
C TYR A 63 -10.46 -1.60 15.18
N GLN A 64 -9.72 -0.83 15.98
CA GLN A 64 -9.38 0.53 15.58
C GLN A 64 -8.58 0.44 14.27
N LYS A 65 -9.19 0.85 13.15
CA LYS A 65 -8.55 0.93 11.82
C LYS A 65 -7.49 2.01 11.87
N VAL A 66 -6.35 1.74 12.50
CA VAL A 66 -5.17 2.57 12.39
C VAL A 66 -4.66 2.35 10.98
N MET A 67 -5.15 3.16 10.04
CA MET A 67 -4.40 3.36 8.81
C MET A 67 -3.03 3.88 9.25
N PRO A 68 -1.92 3.22 8.88
CA PRO A 68 -0.62 3.82 9.11
C PRO A 68 -0.62 5.12 8.30
N MET A 69 -0.85 6.25 8.96
CA MET A 69 -0.49 7.55 8.39
C MET A 69 0.97 7.40 8.00
N HIS A 70 1.25 7.47 6.71
CA HIS A 70 2.61 7.58 6.22
C HIS A 70 3.20 8.87 6.83
N LYS A 71 3.81 8.76 8.03
CA LYS A 71 4.50 9.84 8.72
C LYS A 71 5.86 10.11 8.05
N GLY A 72 5.86 10.37 6.74
CA GLY A 72 7.13 10.51 6.05
C GLY A 72 7.03 10.83 4.57
N ALA A 73 6.45 11.97 4.21
CA ALA A 73 6.87 12.70 3.00
C ALA A 73 6.33 14.13 2.98
N VAL A 74 6.43 14.88 4.09
CA VAL A 74 6.40 16.35 4.01
C VAL A 74 7.56 16.86 4.86
N ARG A 75 8.78 16.69 4.36
CA ARG A 75 9.88 17.59 4.74
C ARG A 75 9.54 18.94 4.13
N GLY A 76 9.64 20.01 4.90
CA GLY A 76 9.16 21.33 4.50
C GLY A 76 9.74 21.75 3.15
N SER A 77 9.02 22.62 2.41
CA SER A 77 9.45 23.09 1.09
C SER A 77 10.91 23.58 1.08
N VAL A 78 11.36 24.17 2.18
CA VAL A 78 12.74 24.63 2.39
C VAL A 78 13.76 23.48 2.43
N GLU A 79 13.49 22.41 3.17
CA GLU A 79 14.38 21.25 3.27
C GLU A 79 14.47 20.50 1.93
N TYR A 80 13.36 20.46 1.18
CA TYR A 80 13.33 19.91 -0.17
C TYR A 80 14.19 20.73 -1.15
N ILE A 81 14.10 22.07 -1.11
CA ILE A 81 14.90 22.97 -1.95
C ILE A 81 16.39 22.82 -1.62
N GLN A 82 16.76 22.75 -0.33
CA GLN A 82 18.16 22.55 0.08
C GLN A 82 18.69 21.19 -0.38
N ALA A 83 17.91 20.12 -0.25
CA ALA A 83 18.30 18.79 -0.73
C ALA A 83 18.49 18.75 -2.25
N GLN A 84 17.63 19.44 -3.02
CA GLN A 84 17.80 19.57 -4.47
C GLN A 84 19.05 20.37 -4.84
N GLY A 85 19.37 21.45 -4.11
CA GLY A 85 20.59 22.24 -4.29
C GLY A 85 21.85 21.39 -4.11
N ALA A 86 21.96 20.70 -2.97
CA ALA A 86 23.09 19.82 -2.66
C ALA A 86 23.27 18.71 -3.70
N LEU A 87 22.16 18.14 -4.20
CA LEU A 87 22.20 17.10 -5.23
C LEU A 87 22.72 17.63 -6.58
N ARG A 88 22.34 18.87 -6.95
CA ARG A 88 22.86 19.53 -8.17
C ARG A 88 24.36 19.80 -8.05
N GLU A 89 24.82 20.30 -6.91
CA GLU A 89 26.24 20.56 -6.67
C GLU A 89 27.07 19.28 -6.73
N TYR A 90 26.60 18.21 -6.10
CA TYR A 90 27.27 16.92 -6.14
C TYR A 90 27.31 16.33 -7.57
N ALA A 91 26.22 16.46 -8.34
CA ALA A 91 26.19 16.04 -9.73
C ALA A 91 27.19 16.82 -10.61
N ALA A 92 27.29 18.14 -10.40
CA ALA A 92 28.25 18.99 -11.11
C ALA A 92 29.70 18.65 -10.75
N TRP A 93 30.00 18.45 -9.45
CA TRP A 93 31.31 17.98 -9.00
C TRP A 93 31.66 16.62 -9.62
N ARG A 94 30.72 15.67 -9.64
CA ARG A 94 30.94 14.34 -10.22
C ARG A 94 31.24 14.43 -11.73
N ARG A 95 30.54 15.30 -12.47
CA ARG A 95 30.83 15.53 -13.90
C ARG A 95 32.24 16.08 -14.11
N LYS A 96 32.60 17.15 -13.40
CA LYS A 96 33.96 17.73 -13.44
C LYS A 96 35.04 16.70 -13.09
N LYS A 97 34.79 15.86 -12.08
CA LYS A 97 35.71 14.80 -11.69
C LYS A 97 35.90 13.77 -12.80
N ARG A 98 34.81 13.34 -13.45
CA ARG A 98 34.88 12.40 -14.59
C ARG A 98 35.53 13.01 -15.84
N GLU A 99 35.33 14.30 -16.09
CA GLU A 99 36.02 15.05 -17.14
C GLU A 99 37.53 15.14 -16.87
N ALA A 100 37.92 15.42 -15.62
CA ALA A 100 39.32 15.45 -15.20
C ALA A 100 39.99 14.05 -15.27
N GLU A 101 39.23 12.99 -15.00
CA GLU A 101 39.66 11.60 -15.15
C GLU A 101 39.65 11.12 -16.62
N GLY A 102 39.24 11.98 -17.58
CA GLY A 102 39.25 11.65 -19.03
C GLY A 102 38.18 10.65 -19.46
N LEU A 103 37.17 10.39 -18.62
CA LEU A 103 36.15 9.35 -18.81
C LEU A 103 34.85 9.86 -19.45
N VAL A 104 34.81 11.11 -19.90
CA VAL A 104 33.66 11.69 -20.60
C VAL A 104 34.02 11.92 -22.06
N PRO A 105 33.34 11.27 -23.03
CA PRO A 105 33.54 11.58 -24.44
C PRO A 105 33.11 13.03 -24.67
N LYS A 106 34.04 13.86 -25.16
CA LYS A 106 33.70 15.17 -25.72
C LYS A 106 32.87 14.90 -26.96
N GLU A 107 31.56 15.11 -26.89
CA GLU A 107 30.74 15.23 -28.09
C GLU A 107 31.31 16.38 -28.91
N ALA A 108 31.62 16.08 -30.18
CA ALA A 108 32.19 17.00 -31.16
C ALA A 108 31.17 18.05 -31.62
#